data_AF-A0A9X2XQ11-F1
#
_entry.id   AF-A0A9X2XQ11-F1
#
_cell.length_a   1.000
_cell.length_b   1.000
_cell.length_c   1.000
_cell.angle_alpha   90.00
_cell.angle_beta   90.00
_cell.angle_gamma   90.00
#
_symmetry.space_group_name_H-M   'P 1'
#
loop_
_entity.id
_entity.type
_entity.pdbx_description
1 polymer ?
#
loop_
_entity_poly.entity_id
_entity_poly.type
_entity_poly.pdbx_seq_one_letter_code
_entity_poly.pdbx_strand_id
1 'polypeptide(L)'
;MIEANELRLGNLLVWNPKLSNPQITLLPMMVEVAVIAQDKIGYTPFQLEQRVEPFEDDLIVKMETIFKSKGEFEPVILTNDILEQSGFILNNGAYQLKGFYPQIFSRGKIWFASLVPGSMEIELRYLHQLQNLYHTLSGEELEIVL
;
A
#
# COMPACT_ATOMS: atom_id res chain seq x y z
N MET A 1 4.83 10.32 9.00
CA MET A 1 6.21 9.86 8.71
C MET A 1 6.16 8.34 8.81
N ILE A 2 6.68 7.62 7.82
CA ILE A 2 6.64 6.14 7.83
C ILE A 2 7.63 5.62 8.87
N GLU A 3 7.18 4.83 9.83
CA GLU A 3 8.09 4.09 10.69
C GLU A 3 8.45 2.74 10.04
N ALA A 4 9.73 2.35 10.05
CA ALA A 4 10.19 1.19 9.26
C ALA A 4 9.65 -0.13 9.81
N ASN A 5 9.41 -0.17 11.11
CA ASN A 5 8.74 -1.25 11.85
C ASN A 5 7.26 -1.42 11.51
N GLU A 6 6.64 -0.46 10.82
CA GLU A 6 5.26 -0.58 10.33
C GLU A 6 5.18 -1.16 8.91
N LEU A 7 6.31 -1.32 8.21
CA LEU A 7 6.33 -1.79 6.83
C LEU A 7 6.56 -3.30 6.74
N ARG A 8 5.93 -3.91 5.74
CA ARG A 8 6.15 -5.27 5.26
C ARG A 8 6.39 -5.25 3.75
N LEU A 9 6.99 -6.32 3.24
CA LEU A 9 7.01 -6.61 1.80
C LEU A 9 5.57 -6.62 1.26
N GLY A 10 5.37 -6.11 0.05
CA GLY A 10 4.05 -5.96 -0.57
C GLY A 10 3.28 -4.70 -0.17
N ASN A 11 3.75 -3.94 0.83
CA ASN A 11 3.10 -2.67 1.17
C ASN A 11 3.23 -1.66 0.03
N LEU A 12 2.14 -0.92 -0.23
CA LEU A 12 2.11 0.15 -1.21
C LEU A 12 2.43 1.49 -0.56
N LEU A 13 3.35 2.21 -1.20
CA LEU A 13 3.81 3.54 -0.79
C LEU A 13 3.85 4.46 -2.01
N VAL A 14 3.99 5.76 -1.77
CA VAL A 14 4.33 6.73 -2.80
C VAL A 14 5.82 6.99 -2.74
N TRP A 15 6.54 6.73 -3.82
CA TRP A 15 7.88 7.27 -4.00
C TRP A 15 7.77 8.68 -4.59
N ASN A 16 8.35 9.66 -3.91
CA ASN A 16 8.32 11.06 -4.28
C ASN A 16 9.76 11.63 -4.26
N PRO A 17 10.44 11.67 -5.42
CA PRO A 17 11.83 12.13 -5.48
C PRO A 17 11.99 13.63 -5.21
N LYS A 18 10.89 14.40 -5.24
CA LYS A 18 10.92 15.83 -4.91
C LYS A 18 11.21 16.08 -3.43
N LEU A 19 11.02 15.08 -2.57
CA LEU A 19 11.33 15.18 -1.14
C LEU A 19 12.82 15.29 -0.87
N SER A 20 13.66 14.60 -1.65
CA SER A 20 15.11 14.70 -1.54
C SER A 20 15.71 15.73 -2.50
N ASN A 21 15.08 15.94 -3.66
CA ASN A 21 15.51 16.95 -4.63
C ASN A 21 14.31 17.71 -5.23
N PRO A 22 13.94 18.88 -4.66
CA PRO A 22 12.78 19.65 -5.12
C PRO A 22 12.82 20.11 -6.58
N GLN A 23 14.00 20.12 -7.22
CA GLN A 23 14.16 20.53 -8.62
C GLN A 23 13.84 19.40 -9.61
N ILE A 24 13.63 18.16 -9.14
CA ILE A 24 13.35 17.04 -10.01
C ILE A 24 11.95 17.16 -10.65
N THR A 25 11.86 16.79 -11.93
CA THR A 25 10.61 16.84 -12.69
C THR A 25 9.80 15.55 -12.62
N LEU A 26 10.42 14.45 -12.16
CA LEU A 26 9.76 13.16 -11.96
C LEU A 26 8.56 13.32 -11.01
N LEU A 27 7.43 12.74 -11.43
CA LEU A 27 6.21 12.77 -10.65
C LEU A 27 6.25 11.70 -9.55
N PRO A 28 5.58 11.93 -8.41
CA PRO A 28 5.36 10.88 -7.44
C PRO A 28 4.64 9.70 -8.09
N MET A 29 5.03 8.49 -7.73
CA MET A 29 4.42 7.27 -8.26
C MET A 29 4.20 6.25 -7.15
N MET A 30 3.18 5.40 -7.32
CA MET A 30 2.94 4.30 -6.41
C MET A 30 3.91 3.16 -6.68
N VAL A 31 4.43 2.58 -5.60
CA VAL A 31 5.44 1.55 -5.62
C VAL A 31 5.15 0.52 -4.57
N GLU A 32 5.62 -0.71 -4.81
CA GLU A 32 5.50 -1.82 -3.89
C GLU A 32 6.83 -2.06 -3.17
N VAL A 33 6.78 -2.23 -1.85
CA VAL A 33 7.96 -2.51 -1.03
C VAL A 33 8.47 -3.93 -1.32
N ALA A 34 9.69 -4.02 -1.85
CA ALA A 34 10.37 -5.27 -2.16
C ALA A 34 11.50 -5.61 -1.17
N VAL A 35 12.13 -4.59 -0.57
CA VAL A 35 13.19 -4.75 0.44
C VAL A 35 13.12 -3.61 1.46
N ILE A 36 13.30 -3.92 2.74
CA ILE A 36 13.40 -2.92 3.81
C ILE A 36 14.81 -2.99 4.41
N ALA A 37 15.57 -1.91 4.30
CA ALA A 37 16.86 -1.73 4.95
C ALA A 37 16.77 -0.59 5.99
N GLN A 38 17.81 -0.41 6.80
CA GLN A 38 17.80 0.55 7.91
C GLN A 38 17.51 2.00 7.45
N ASP A 39 18.11 2.43 6.34
CA ASP A 39 18.04 3.79 5.80
C ASP A 39 17.41 3.86 4.39
N LYS A 40 17.12 2.69 3.79
CA LYS A 40 16.68 2.58 2.40
C LYS A 40 15.49 1.64 2.26
N ILE A 41 14.68 1.91 1.25
CA ILE A 41 13.62 1.02 0.79
C ILE A 41 13.95 0.61 -0.64
N GLY A 42 13.98 -0.69 -0.86
CA GLY A 42 13.97 -1.29 -2.20
C GLY A 42 12.53 -1.46 -2.65
N TYR A 43 12.20 -1.02 -3.86
CA TYR A 43 10.85 -1.10 -4.41
C TYR A 43 10.82 -1.61 -5.85
N THR A 44 9.64 -2.06 -6.24
CA THR A 44 9.25 -2.31 -7.63
C THR A 44 8.11 -1.36 -8.02
N PRO A 45 8.08 -0.89 -9.27
CA PRO A 45 6.92 -0.14 -9.76
C PRO A 45 5.64 -0.97 -9.64
N PHE A 46 4.55 -0.36 -9.14
CA PHE A 46 3.25 -1.00 -9.05
C PHE A 46 2.59 -1.10 -10.44
N GLN A 47 2.08 -2.27 -10.81
CA GLN A 47 1.29 -2.53 -12.04
C GLN A 47 1.95 -2.14 -13.39
N LEU A 48 3.24 -2.38 -13.57
CA LEU A 48 3.80 -2.41 -14.93
C LEU A 48 3.41 -3.73 -15.60
N GLU A 49 2.30 -3.72 -16.36
CA GLU A 49 1.90 -4.82 -17.23
C GLU A 49 3.10 -5.24 -18.11
N GLN A 50 3.45 -6.52 -18.05
CA GLN A 50 4.41 -7.11 -18.97
C GLN A 50 3.81 -7.11 -20.37
N ARG A 51 4.02 -6.05 -21.14
CA ARG A 51 4.04 -6.20 -22.60
C ARG A 51 5.31 -6.97 -22.95
N VAL A 52 5.23 -8.30 -22.90
CA VAL A 52 6.20 -9.15 -23.59
C VAL A 52 5.91 -8.99 -25.08
N GLU A 53 6.62 -8.09 -25.76
CA GLU A 53 6.64 -8.17 -27.22
C GLU A 53 7.41 -9.45 -27.60
N PRO A 54 6.87 -10.33 -28.47
CA PRO A 54 7.47 -11.66 -28.71
C PRO A 54 8.78 -11.64 -29.52
N PHE A 55 9.42 -10.49 -29.68
CA PHE A 55 10.57 -10.33 -30.56
C PHE A 55 11.69 -9.59 -29.84
N GLU A 56 12.32 -10.27 -28.87
CA GLU A 56 13.75 -10.18 -28.60
C GLU A 56 14.11 -11.21 -27.51
N ASP A 57 14.67 -12.34 -27.93
CA ASP A 57 15.05 -13.50 -27.09
C ASP A 57 16.12 -13.23 -26.00
N ASP A 58 16.48 -11.97 -25.71
CA ASP A 58 17.58 -11.63 -24.80
C ASP A 58 17.27 -10.55 -23.72
N LEU A 59 16.03 -10.07 -23.60
CA LEU A 59 15.66 -9.12 -22.55
C LEU A 59 14.70 -9.75 -21.55
N ILE A 60 15.23 -10.61 -20.68
CA ILE A 60 14.64 -10.78 -19.35
C ILE A 60 14.76 -9.41 -18.69
N VAL A 61 13.70 -8.60 -18.74
CA VAL A 61 13.53 -7.44 -17.87
C VAL A 61 13.40 -8.01 -16.46
N LYS A 62 14.53 -8.36 -15.84
CA LYS A 62 14.59 -8.55 -14.40
C LYS A 62 14.13 -7.23 -13.83
N MET A 63 12.99 -7.23 -13.15
CA MET A 63 12.57 -6.08 -12.35
C MET A 63 13.64 -5.90 -11.26
N GLU A 64 14.71 -5.18 -11.59
CA GLU A 64 15.77 -4.89 -10.64
C GLU A 64 15.15 -4.04 -9.54
N THR A 65 15.27 -4.51 -8.30
CA THR A 65 14.83 -3.75 -7.14
C THR A 65 15.56 -2.41 -7.10
N ILE A 66 14.80 -1.31 -7.14
CA ILE A 66 15.35 0.04 -7.11
C ILE A 66 15.44 0.47 -5.65
N PHE A 67 16.61 0.92 -5.21
CA PHE A 67 16.82 1.38 -3.84
C PHE A 67 16.82 2.91 -3.75
N LYS A 68 16.04 3.46 -2.81
CA LYS A 68 16.01 4.89 -2.49
C LYS A 68 16.02 5.14 -1.00
N SER A 69 16.37 6.36 -0.61
CA SER A 69 16.36 6.78 0.80
C SER A 69 14.94 6.71 1.36
N LYS A 70 14.81 6.26 2.61
CA LYS A 70 13.51 6.19 3.30
C LYS A 70 12.78 7.55 3.32
N GLY A 71 13.52 8.66 3.34
CA GLY A 71 12.96 10.02 3.31
C GLY A 71 12.29 10.41 2.00
N GLU A 72 12.41 9.60 0.94
CA GLU A 72 11.74 9.81 -0.35
C GLU A 72 10.37 9.11 -0.44
N PHE A 73 9.93 8.44 0.62
CA PHE A 73 8.68 7.70 0.61
C PHE A 73 7.61 8.32 1.52
N GLU A 74 6.40 8.37 1.00
CA GLU A 74 5.22 8.87 1.70
C GLU A 74 4.19 7.74 1.84
N PRO A 75 3.52 7.64 3.00
CA PRO A 75 2.47 6.66 3.16
C PRO A 75 1.25 7.09 2.34
N VAL A 76 0.56 6.13 1.73
CA VAL A 76 -0.72 6.39 1.08
C VAL A 76 -1.78 6.57 2.16
N ILE A 77 -2.46 7.72 2.18
CA ILE A 77 -3.58 7.99 3.09
C ILE A 77 -4.74 7.07 2.75
N LEU A 78 -5.36 6.45 3.75
CA LEU A 78 -6.53 5.62 3.52
C LEU A 78 -7.77 6.49 3.22
N THR A 79 -8.46 6.21 2.12
CA THR A 79 -9.65 6.93 1.65
C THR A 79 -10.78 5.95 1.34
N ASN A 80 -12.00 6.46 1.15
CA ASN A 80 -13.14 5.67 0.66
C ASN A 80 -12.78 4.98 -0.67
N ASP A 81 -12.23 5.74 -1.61
CA ASP A 81 -11.89 5.26 -2.96
C ASP A 81 -10.95 4.05 -2.89
N ILE A 82 -9.92 4.09 -2.01
CA ILE A 82 -8.99 2.97 -1.83
C ILE A 82 -9.70 1.74 -1.25
N LEU A 83 -10.61 1.92 -0.29
CA LEU A 83 -11.40 0.81 0.25
C LEU A 83 -12.25 0.16 -0.84
N GLU A 84 -12.92 0.95 -1.66
CA GLU A 84 -13.77 0.48 -2.76
C GLU A 84 -12.94 -0.21 -3.86
N GLN A 85 -11.77 0.35 -4.21
CA GLN A 85 -10.79 -0.25 -5.12
C GLN A 85 -10.18 -1.55 -4.59
N SER A 86 -10.20 -1.75 -3.27
CA SER A 86 -9.78 -2.99 -2.60
C SER A 86 -10.94 -3.97 -2.39
N GLY A 87 -12.10 -3.73 -3.02
CA GLY A 87 -13.26 -4.62 -2.97
C GLY A 87 -14.14 -4.51 -1.73
N PHE A 88 -13.89 -3.52 -0.86
CA PHE A 88 -14.78 -3.27 0.28
C PHE A 88 -16.08 -2.62 -0.19
N ILE A 89 -17.18 -3.02 0.43
CA ILE A 89 -18.52 -2.50 0.15
C ILE A 89 -19.04 -1.78 1.38
N LEU A 90 -19.51 -0.55 1.21
CA LEU A 90 -20.15 0.23 2.27
C LEU A 90 -21.55 -0.32 2.58
N ASN A 91 -21.76 -0.75 3.82
CA ASN A 91 -23.05 -1.24 4.31
C ASN A 91 -23.31 -0.74 5.75
N ASN A 92 -24.48 -0.12 5.97
CA ASN A 92 -24.89 0.41 7.29
C ASN A 92 -23.83 1.30 7.97
N GLY A 93 -23.10 2.10 7.18
CA GLY A 93 -22.08 3.04 7.70
C GLY A 93 -20.70 2.41 7.97
N ALA A 94 -20.48 1.15 7.59
CA ALA A 94 -19.18 0.50 7.67
C ALA A 94 -18.83 -0.24 6.36
N TYR A 95 -17.56 -0.21 5.99
CA TYR A 95 -16.98 -0.98 4.89
C TYR A 95 -16.72 -2.42 5.32
N GLN A 96 -17.14 -3.36 4.48
CA GLN A 96 -16.99 -4.80 4.69
C GLN A 96 -16.44 -5.45 3.43
N LEU A 97 -15.53 -6.41 3.60
CA LEU A 97 -14.98 -7.21 2.50
C LEU A 97 -15.38 -8.67 2.73
N LYS A 98 -15.85 -9.35 1.67
CA LYS A 98 -16.32 -10.73 1.77
C LYS A 98 -15.17 -11.64 2.24
N GLY A 99 -15.37 -12.38 3.33
CA GLY A 99 -14.34 -13.25 3.90
C GLY A 99 -13.36 -12.54 4.84
N PHE A 100 -13.47 -11.20 4.98
CA PHE A 100 -12.70 -10.41 5.93
C PHE A 100 -13.61 -9.96 7.08
N TYR A 101 -13.37 -10.50 8.27
CA TYR A 101 -14.26 -10.27 9.42
C TYR A 101 -14.26 -8.83 9.97
N PRO A 102 -13.13 -8.10 10.04
CA PRO A 102 -13.14 -6.73 10.53
C PRO A 102 -14.01 -5.81 9.70
N GLN A 103 -14.78 -4.96 10.38
CA GLN A 103 -15.50 -3.87 9.77
C GLN A 103 -14.65 -2.60 9.83
N ILE A 104 -14.62 -1.86 8.74
CA ILE A 104 -13.89 -0.60 8.65
C ILE A 104 -14.88 0.55 8.66
N PHE A 105 -14.72 1.49 9.60
CA PHE A 105 -15.59 2.66 9.69
C PHE A 105 -14.77 3.91 9.98
N SER A 106 -15.35 5.07 9.72
CA SER A 106 -14.71 6.34 10.00
C SER A 106 -15.38 7.07 11.16
N ARG A 107 -14.57 7.79 11.95
CA ARG A 107 -15.06 8.80 12.89
C ARG A 107 -14.42 10.13 12.51
N GLY A 108 -15.15 10.94 11.77
CA GLY A 108 -14.61 12.15 11.16
C GLY A 108 -13.60 11.80 10.05
N LYS A 109 -12.32 12.14 10.25
CA LYS A 109 -11.25 11.92 9.27
C LYS A 109 -10.36 10.71 9.57
N ILE A 110 -10.68 9.95 10.61
CA ILE A 110 -9.87 8.84 11.10
C ILE A 110 -10.61 7.54 10.83
N TRP A 111 -9.90 6.52 10.33
CA TRP A 111 -10.45 5.20 10.09
C TRP A 111 -10.15 4.26 11.26
N PHE A 112 -11.04 3.31 11.44
CA PHE A 112 -10.93 2.28 12.46
C PHE A 112 -11.32 0.93 11.87
N ALA A 113 -10.57 -0.10 12.22
CA ALA A 113 -11.00 -1.48 12.05
C ALA A 113 -11.46 -2.03 13.40
N SER A 114 -12.62 -2.69 13.40
CA SER A 114 -13.13 -3.39 14.57
C SER A 114 -13.43 -4.84 14.22
N LEU A 115 -12.84 -5.75 15.01
CA LEU A 115 -13.10 -7.18 14.91
C LEU A 115 -14.48 -7.52 15.49
N VAL A 116 -14.85 -6.92 16.63
CA VAL A 116 -16.16 -7.09 17.24
C VAL A 116 -16.77 -5.72 17.50
N PRO A 117 -17.95 -5.39 16.92
CA PRO A 117 -18.58 -4.09 17.07
C PRO A 117 -18.66 -3.64 18.53
N GLY A 118 -18.11 -2.46 18.85
CA GLY A 118 -18.09 -1.91 20.21
C GLY A 118 -16.98 -2.42 21.13
N SER A 119 -16.00 -3.16 20.61
CA SER A 119 -14.80 -3.62 21.31
C SER A 119 -13.51 -3.08 20.67
N MET A 120 -12.34 -3.63 21.00
CA MET A 120 -11.00 -3.26 20.51
C MET A 120 -11.01 -2.74 19.06
N GLU A 121 -10.62 -1.47 18.92
CA GLU A 121 -10.57 -0.75 17.65
C GLU A 121 -9.11 -0.44 17.32
N ILE A 122 -8.73 -0.74 16.09
CA ILE A 122 -7.41 -0.43 15.57
C ILE A 122 -7.55 0.80 14.69
N GLU A 123 -6.85 1.87 15.04
CA GLU A 123 -6.80 3.08 14.22
C GLU A 123 -6.05 2.80 12.92
N LEU A 124 -6.64 3.17 11.79
CA LEU A 124 -6.07 3.10 10.46
C LEU A 124 -5.96 4.53 9.91
N ARG A 125 -4.74 4.95 9.55
CA ARG A 125 -4.48 6.22 8.87
C ARG A 125 -4.01 6.02 7.44
N TYR A 126 -3.29 4.92 7.21
CA TYR A 126 -2.57 4.68 5.97
C TYR A 126 -2.90 3.30 5.39
N LEU A 127 -2.79 3.19 4.07
CA LEU A 127 -3.07 1.97 3.33
C LEU A 127 -2.24 0.77 3.81
N HIS A 128 -0.95 0.95 4.04
CA HIS A 128 -0.08 -0.15 4.50
C HIS A 128 -0.56 -0.76 5.84
N GLN A 129 -1.20 0.02 6.71
CA GLN A 129 -1.75 -0.48 7.96
C GLN A 129 -2.95 -1.41 7.69
N LEU A 130 -3.80 -1.06 6.72
CA LEU A 130 -4.88 -1.91 6.25
C LEU A 130 -4.34 -3.18 5.58
N GLN A 131 -3.34 -3.06 4.70
CA GLN A 131 -2.71 -4.21 4.05
C GLN A 131 -2.10 -5.18 5.08
N ASN A 132 -1.42 -4.65 6.09
CA ASN A 132 -0.85 -5.47 7.16
C ASN A 132 -1.93 -6.12 8.02
N LEU A 133 -3.02 -5.42 8.32
CA LEU A 133 -4.15 -6.00 9.02
C LEU A 133 -4.80 -7.13 8.22
N TYR A 134 -5.03 -6.91 6.92
CA TYR A 134 -5.57 -7.92 6.02
C TYR A 134 -4.68 -9.16 6.00
N HIS A 135 -3.40 -9.00 5.66
CA HIS A 135 -2.43 -10.10 5.63
C HIS A 135 -2.31 -10.83 6.96
N THR A 136 -2.35 -10.13 8.09
CA THR A 136 -2.29 -10.77 9.42
C THR A 136 -3.48 -11.70 9.68
N LEU A 137 -4.65 -11.37 9.13
CA LEU A 137 -5.90 -12.10 9.38
C LEU A 137 -6.23 -13.14 8.29
N SER A 138 -5.88 -12.88 7.03
CA SER A 138 -6.15 -13.78 5.90
C SER A 138 -4.94 -14.64 5.53
N GLY A 139 -3.72 -14.16 5.79
CA GLY A 139 -2.48 -14.74 5.25
C GLY A 139 -2.21 -14.35 3.79
N GLU A 140 -3.03 -13.48 3.19
CA GLU A 140 -2.97 -13.09 1.79
C GLU A 140 -2.69 -11.59 1.64
N GLU A 141 -2.22 -11.16 0.46
CA GLU A 141 -2.09 -9.74 0.13
C GLU A 141 -3.44 -9.12 -0.20
N LEU A 142 -3.64 -7.86 0.21
CA LEU A 142 -4.83 -7.12 -0.20
C LEU A 142 -4.68 -6.68 -1.66
N GLU A 143 -5.50 -7.23 -2.53
CA GLU A 143 -5.56 -6.82 -3.93
C GLU A 143 -6.21 -5.43 -4.06
N ILE A 144 -5.61 -4.57 -4.87
CA ILE A 144 -6.10 -3.20 -5.12
C ILE A 144 -6.13 -2.96 -6.62
N VAL A 145 -7.30 -2.58 -7.11
CA VAL A 145 -7.51 -2.20 -8.52
C VAL A 145 -7.52 -0.68 -8.60
N LEU A 146 -6.36 -0.08 -8.90
CA LEU A 146 -6.20 1.37 -9.07
C LEU A 146 -6.58 1.85 -10.47
#